data_AF-A0A0M3HFM8-F1
#
_entry.id   AF-A0A0M3HFM8-F1
#
_cell.length_a   1.000
_cell.length_b   1.000
_cell.length_c   1.000
_cell.angle_alpha   90.00
_cell.angle_beta   90.00
_cell.angle_gamma   90.00
#
_symmetry.space_group_name_H-M   'P 1'
#
loop_
_entity.id
_entity.type
_entity.pdbx_description
1 polymer ?
#
loop_
_entity_poly.entity_id
_entity_poly.type
_entity_poly.pdbx_seq_one_letter_code
_entity_poly.pdbx_strand_id
1 'polypeptide(L)'
;MRKFFQGYDLRKLPYDLRPIAEFIGLWELQSKSGNTREFAPPDLIDIAINPLPKFGARAANITHSYFDREKNVIRSEYGFMPVKNATKRDPRIHVAYLTTSSEGMLESEDCH
;
A
#
# COMPACT_ATOMS: atom_id res chain seq x y z
N MET A 1 10.90 -3.85 6.48
CA MET A 1 10.02 -4.61 5.57
C MET A 1 10.86 -5.25 4.48
N ARG A 2 10.52 -6.47 4.05
CA ARG A 2 11.17 -7.15 2.92
C ARG A 2 10.12 -7.56 1.90
N LYS A 3 10.39 -7.36 0.61
CA LYS A 3 9.53 -7.87 -0.46
C LYS A 3 9.53 -9.40 -0.43
N PHE A 4 8.39 -9.97 -0.09
CA PHE A 4 8.18 -11.40 0.07
C PHE A 4 7.78 -12.04 -1.26
N PHE A 5 6.91 -11.38 -2.03
CA PHE A 5 6.45 -11.89 -3.32
C PHE A 5 6.04 -10.75 -4.24
N GLN A 6 6.57 -10.70 -5.46
CA GLN A 6 6.17 -9.67 -6.42
C GLN A 6 4.91 -10.05 -7.19
N GLY A 7 4.76 -11.29 -7.67
CA GLY A 7 3.55 -11.82 -8.32
C GLY A 7 3.06 -11.14 -9.62
N TYR A 8 3.45 -9.90 -9.87
CA TYR A 8 2.96 -9.04 -10.94
C TYR A 8 4.00 -8.88 -12.06
N ASP A 9 3.53 -8.96 -13.31
CA ASP A 9 4.33 -8.59 -14.49
C ASP A 9 4.39 -7.07 -14.63
N LEU A 10 5.44 -6.45 -14.08
CA LEU A 10 5.61 -4.99 -14.08
C LEU A 10 5.75 -4.38 -15.48
N ARG A 11 5.98 -5.21 -16.52
CA ARG A 11 5.98 -4.71 -17.92
C ARG A 11 4.57 -4.38 -18.40
N LYS A 12 3.54 -4.97 -17.78
CA LYS A 12 2.12 -4.73 -18.08
C LYS A 12 1.49 -3.68 -17.19
N LEU A 13 2.31 -2.99 -16.40
CA LEU A 13 1.88 -1.98 -15.46
C LEU A 13 1.37 -0.74 -16.22
N PRO A 14 0.18 -0.21 -15.88
CA PRO A 14 -0.30 1.05 -16.45
C PRO A 14 0.75 2.15 -16.29
N TYR A 15 0.91 3.00 -17.31
CA TYR A 15 1.92 4.08 -17.31
C TYR A 15 1.86 4.93 -16.02
N ASP A 16 0.64 5.10 -15.52
CA ASP A 16 0.34 5.92 -14.37
C ASP A 16 0.81 5.35 -13.04
N LEU A 17 1.00 4.04 -12.96
CA LEU A 17 1.50 3.38 -11.75
C LEU A 17 3.01 3.14 -11.81
N ARG A 18 3.67 3.44 -12.94
CA ARG A 18 5.12 3.22 -13.08
C ARG A 18 5.96 3.87 -11.98
N PRO A 19 5.61 5.07 -11.46
CA PRO A 19 6.36 5.67 -10.36
C PRO A 19 6.37 4.83 -9.09
N ILE A 20 5.35 3.99 -8.86
CA ILE A 20 5.24 3.14 -7.66
C ILE A 20 5.57 1.67 -7.95
N ALA A 21 6.14 1.35 -9.12
CA ALA A 21 6.37 -0.03 -9.55
C ALA A 21 7.23 -0.85 -8.56
N GLU A 22 8.14 -0.19 -7.85
CA GLU A 22 9.00 -0.84 -6.85
C GLU A 22 8.20 -1.32 -5.64
N PHE A 23 7.17 -0.56 -5.23
CA PHE A 23 6.31 -0.86 -4.09
C PHE A 23 5.31 -1.97 -4.39
N ILE A 24 4.98 -2.23 -5.66
CA ILE A 24 4.02 -3.28 -6.04
C ILE A 24 4.50 -4.66 -5.61
N GLY A 25 3.64 -5.38 -4.89
CA GLY A 25 3.87 -6.73 -4.40
C GLY A 25 3.53 -6.89 -2.91
N LEU A 26 3.79 -8.07 -2.40
CA LEU A 26 3.61 -8.47 -1.02
C LEU A 26 4.90 -8.26 -0.23
N TRP A 27 4.79 -7.58 0.90
CA TRP A 27 5.87 -7.23 1.81
C TRP A 27 5.62 -7.85 3.17
N GLU A 28 6.68 -8.34 3.78
CA GLU A 28 6.66 -8.99 5.08
C GLU A 28 7.52 -8.22 6.08
N LEU A 29 7.01 -8.10 7.29
CA LEU A 29 7.71 -7.50 8.41
C LEU A 29 8.86 -8.41 8.86
N GLN A 30 10.08 -7.88 8.87
CA GLN A 30 11.25 -8.65 9.29
C GLN A 30 11.44 -8.68 10.81
N SER A 31 11.11 -7.57 11.47
CA SER A 31 11.23 -7.42 12.91
C SER A 31 10.30 -6.33 13.42
N LYS A 32 9.75 -6.54 14.62
CA LYS A 32 9.02 -5.52 15.39
C LYS A 32 10.01 -4.85 16.32
N SER A 33 10.68 -3.79 15.85
CA SER A 33 11.58 -2.97 16.67
C SER A 33 10.99 -1.57 16.84
N GLY A 34 10.89 -1.08 18.08
CA GLY A 34 10.36 0.26 18.39
C GLY A 34 9.27 0.25 19.46
N ASN A 35 8.91 1.43 19.95
CA ASN A 35 7.91 1.61 21.01
C ASN A 35 6.50 1.65 20.40
N THR A 36 6.02 0.51 19.89
CA THR A 36 4.77 0.40 19.11
C THR A 36 3.54 0.19 20.00
N ARG A 37 3.49 0.85 21.17
CA ARG A 37 2.43 0.60 22.17
C ARG A 37 1.04 1.07 21.72
N GLU A 38 0.97 2.09 20.86
CA GLU A 38 -0.32 2.60 20.34
C GLU A 38 -0.66 2.06 18.96
N PHE A 39 0.32 1.93 18.05
CA PHE A 39 0.09 1.40 16.70
C PHE A 39 1.18 0.40 16.33
N ALA A 40 0.85 -0.90 16.38
CA ALA A 40 1.72 -1.93 15.85
C ALA A 40 1.79 -1.82 14.32
N PRO A 41 2.96 -2.03 13.69
CA PRO A 41 3.03 -2.14 12.24
C PRO A 41 2.32 -3.43 11.77
N PRO A 42 1.78 -3.44 10.54
CA PRO A 42 1.23 -4.65 9.95
C PRO A 42 2.32 -5.70 9.75
N ASP A 43 1.93 -6.97 9.83
CA ASP A 43 2.81 -8.11 9.59
C ASP A 43 3.02 -8.34 8.09
N LEU A 44 1.99 -8.10 7.28
CA LEU A 44 2.05 -8.09 5.82
C LEU A 44 1.42 -6.82 5.23
N ILE A 45 2.03 -6.31 4.17
CA ILE A 45 1.46 -5.27 3.31
C ILE A 45 1.41 -5.81 1.88
N ASP A 46 0.22 -5.92 1.30
CA ASP A 46 0.04 -6.23 -0.12
C ASP A 46 -0.31 -4.96 -0.89
N ILE A 47 0.53 -4.57 -1.84
CA ILE A 47 0.27 -3.46 -2.76
C ILE A 47 -0.04 -4.05 -4.13
N ALA A 48 -1.33 -4.09 -4.45
CA ALA A 48 -1.91 -4.82 -5.57
C ALA A 48 -2.48 -3.89 -6.63
N ILE A 49 -2.30 -4.24 -7.91
CA ILE A 49 -2.85 -3.47 -9.04
C ILE A 49 -4.23 -3.99 -9.45
N ASN A 50 -4.50 -5.28 -9.24
CA ASN A 50 -5.71 -5.94 -9.71
C ASN A 50 -6.59 -6.41 -8.54
N PRO A 51 -7.90 -6.11 -8.57
CA PRO A 51 -8.59 -5.31 -9.59
C PRO A 51 -8.21 -3.82 -9.49
N LEU A 52 -8.03 -3.14 -10.63
CA LEU A 52 -7.90 -1.68 -10.60
C LEU A 52 -9.16 -1.09 -9.97
N PRO A 53 -9.04 -0.14 -9.02
CA PRO A 53 -10.20 0.49 -8.40
C PRO A 53 -11.15 1.04 -9.46
N LYS A 54 -12.44 0.66 -9.37
CA LYS A 54 -13.47 1.02 -10.37
C LYS A 54 -13.80 2.52 -10.42
N PHE A 55 -13.20 3.34 -9.56
CA PHE A 55 -13.46 4.78 -9.45
C PHE A 55 -12.75 5.64 -10.51
N GLY A 56 -12.12 5.04 -11.53
CA GLY A 56 -11.43 5.78 -12.60
C GLY A 56 -10.15 6.52 -12.14
N ALA A 57 -9.82 6.47 -10.84
CA ALA A 57 -8.60 6.99 -10.26
C ALA A 57 -7.45 5.99 -10.45
N ARG A 58 -6.29 6.51 -10.85
CA ARG A 58 -5.03 5.77 -11.02
C ARG A 58 -4.50 5.43 -9.62
N ALA A 59 -4.89 4.29 -9.07
CA ALA A 59 -4.49 3.88 -7.72
C ALA A 59 -4.15 2.39 -7.65
N ALA A 60 -3.24 2.03 -6.74
CA ALA A 60 -3.05 0.65 -6.30
C ALA A 60 -3.91 0.37 -5.06
N ASN A 61 -4.36 -0.87 -4.89
CA ASN A 61 -4.97 -1.34 -3.65
C ASN A 61 -3.87 -1.65 -2.64
N ILE A 62 -4.14 -1.38 -1.37
CA ILE A 62 -3.28 -1.77 -0.27
C ILE A 62 -4.08 -2.61 0.69
N THR A 63 -3.50 -3.71 1.15
CA THR A 63 -4.04 -4.52 2.25
C THR A 63 -2.98 -4.66 3.33
N HIS A 64 -3.31 -4.22 4.53
CA HIS A 64 -2.55 -4.51 5.74
C HIS A 64 -3.14 -5.74 6.43
N SER A 65 -2.29 -6.68 6.81
CA SER A 65 -2.69 -7.84 7.60
C SER A 65 -1.89 -7.90 8.88
N TYR A 66 -2.60 -8.13 9.98
CA TYR A 66 -2.05 -8.28 11.32
C TYR A 66 -2.34 -9.70 11.78
N PHE A 67 -1.31 -10.36 12.32
CA PHE A 67 -1.41 -11.73 12.80
C PHE A 67 -1.17 -11.81 14.30
N ASP A 68 -1.83 -12.78 14.93
CA ASP A 68 -1.44 -13.23 16.27
C ASP A 68 -0.19 -14.12 16.21
N ARG A 69 0.21 -14.65 17.37
CA ARG A 69 1.38 -15.55 17.50
C ARG A 69 1.18 -16.90 16.80
N GLU A 70 -0.06 -17.30 16.56
CA GLU A 70 -0.45 -18.56 15.91
C GLU A 70 -0.65 -18.39 14.40
N LYS A 71 -0.40 -17.17 13.87
CA LYS A 71 -0.60 -16.77 12.48
C LYS A 71 -2.06 -16.68 12.03
N ASN A 72 -3.00 -16.52 12.96
CA ASN A 72 -4.38 -16.19 12.62
C ASN A 72 -4.49 -14.68 12.35
N VAL A 73 -5.29 -14.31 11.34
CA VAL A 73 -5.57 -12.90 11.05
C VAL A 73 -6.41 -12.31 12.19
N ILE A 74 -5.89 -11.27 12.84
CA ILE A 74 -6.61 -10.55 13.91
C ILE A 74 -7.22 -9.24 13.43
N ARG A 75 -6.63 -8.62 12.40
CA ARG A 75 -7.08 -7.37 11.81
C ARG A 75 -6.61 -7.30 10.36
N SER A 76 -7.44 -6.68 9.54
CA SER A 76 -7.05 -6.26 8.20
C SER A 76 -7.53 -4.85 7.94
N GLU A 77 -6.69 -4.06 7.30
CA GLU A 77 -7.05 -2.73 6.82
C GLU A 77 -6.94 -2.74 5.31
N TYR A 78 -7.87 -2.03 4.68
CA TYR A 78 -7.90 -1.88 3.23
C TYR A 78 -7.73 -0.41 2.89
N GLY A 79 -7.00 -0.17 1.81
CA GLY A 79 -6.65 1.18 1.40
C GLY A 79 -6.38 1.30 -0.09
N PHE A 80 -6.09 2.52 -0.50
CA PHE A 80 -5.75 2.89 -1.87
C PHE A 80 -4.55 3.83 -1.87
N MET A 81 -3.67 3.64 -2.85
CA MET A 81 -2.52 4.50 -3.13
C MET A 81 -2.76 5.21 -4.45
N PRO A 82 -3.45 6.37 -4.45
CA PRO A 82 -3.59 7.19 -5.65
C PRO A 82 -2.24 7.76 -6.10
N VAL A 83 -2.02 7.75 -7.41
CA VAL A 83 -0.83 8.28 -8.06
C VAL A 83 -1.23 9.36 -9.06
N LYS A 84 -0.72 10.58 -8.85
CA LYS A 84 -0.86 11.70 -9.77
C LYS A 84 0.46 11.91 -10.50
N ASN A 85 0.50 11.54 -11.77
CA ASN A 85 1.69 11.68 -12.61
C ASN A 85 2.02 13.15 -12.92
N ALA A 86 3.31 13.36 -13.21
CA ALA A 86 3.81 14.61 -13.75
C ALA A 86 3.11 14.99 -15.06
N THR A 87 2.86 16.28 -15.22
CA THR A 87 2.27 16.91 -16.40
C THR A 87 3.16 18.06 -16.86
N LYS A 88 2.89 18.62 -18.05
CA LYS A 88 3.60 19.83 -18.52
C LYS A 88 3.45 21.04 -17.57
N ARG A 89 2.39 21.09 -16.76
CA ARG A 89 2.09 22.20 -15.84
C ARG A 89 2.65 21.97 -14.43
N ASP A 90 2.65 20.73 -13.97
CA ASP A 90 3.20 20.32 -12.67
C ASP A 90 4.13 19.11 -12.91
N PRO A 91 5.46 19.29 -12.87
CA PRO A 91 6.41 18.22 -13.17
C PRO A 91 6.59 17.22 -12.03
N ARG A 92 5.90 17.40 -10.89
CA ARG A 92 6.03 16.51 -9.72
C ARG A 92 5.10 15.31 -9.86
N ILE A 93 5.53 14.19 -9.27
CA ILE A 93 4.69 13.01 -9.07
C ILE A 93 4.21 13.06 -7.63
N HIS A 94 2.90 12.95 -7.42
CA HIS A 94 2.33 12.90 -6.07
C HIS A 94 1.78 11.51 -5.82
N VAL A 95 2.15 10.95 -4.67
CA VAL A 95 1.64 9.65 -4.20
C VAL A 95 1.04 9.90 -2.82
N ALA A 96 -0.22 9.54 -2.67
CA ALA A 96 -0.92 9.61 -1.39
C ALA A 96 -1.24 8.20 -0.90
N TYR A 97 -1.38 8.08 0.40
CA TYR A 97 -1.71 6.84 1.08
C TYR A 97 -3.03 7.01 1.82
N LEU A 98 -4.04 6.20 1.49
CA LEU A 98 -5.36 6.26 2.12
C LEU A 98 -5.71 4.89 2.68
N THR A 99 -5.89 4.77 3.99
CA THR A 99 -6.37 3.53 4.61
C THR A 99 -7.58 3.76 5.48
N THR A 100 -8.47 2.78 5.51
CA THR A 100 -9.52 2.67 6.53
C THR A 100 -9.08 1.66 7.58
N SER A 101 -8.93 2.12 8.81
CA SER A 101 -8.87 1.23 9.96
C SER A 101 -10.26 0.64 10.22
N SER A 102 -10.32 -0.66 10.55
CA SER A 102 -11.54 -1.32 11.04
C SER A 102 -12.12 -0.68 12.32
N GLU A 103 -11.40 0.23 12.98
CA GLU A 103 -11.85 1.03 14.12
C GLU A 103 -12.43 2.42 13.73
N GLY A 104 -12.49 2.74 12.42
CA GLY A 104 -13.21 3.93 11.92
C GLY A 104 -12.37 5.19 11.70
N MET A 105 -11.04 5.08 11.62
CA MET A 105 -10.15 6.21 11.33
C MET A 105 -9.62 6.15 9.89
N LEU A 106 -9.70 7.29 9.18
CA LEU A 106 -9.09 7.50 7.86
C LEU A 106 -7.76 8.22 8.06
N GLU A 107 -6.65 7.58 7.73
CA GLU A 107 -5.33 8.22 7.73
C GLU A 107 -4.94 8.56 6.29
N SER A 108 -4.59 9.83 6.06
CA SER A 108 -4.03 10.33 4.80
C SER A 108 -2.61 10.83 5.03
N GLU A 109 -1.62 10.18 4.44
CA GLU A 109 -0.23 10.64 4.42
C GLU A 109 0.17 11.02 2.98
N ASP A 110 0.67 12.24 2.82
CA ASP A 110 1.23 12.75 1.55
C ASP A 110 2.75 12.58 1.56
N CYS A 111 3.28 11.78 0.63
CA CYS A 111 4.73 11.67 0.42
C CYS A 111 5.17 12.68 -0.68
N HIS A 112 6.07 13.59 -0.33
CA HIS A 112 6.66 14.60 -1.23
C HIS A 112 7.95 14.14 -1.91
#